data_AF-H3ZEI4-F1
#
_entry.id   AF-H3ZEI4-F1
#
_cell.length_a   1.000
_cell.length_b   1.000
_cell.length_c   1.000
_cell.angle_alpha   90.00
_cell.angle_beta   90.00
_cell.angle_gamma   90.00
#
_symmetry.space_group_name_H-M   'P 1'
#
loop_
_entity.id
_entity.type
_entity.pdbx_description
1 polymer ?
#
loop_
_entity_poly.entity_id
_entity_poly.type
_entity_poly.pdbx_seq_one_letter_code
_entity_poly.pdbx_strand_id
1 'polypeptide(L)'
;MQKKIFKRIPSEAKLVALGNQFRRDEPSSFWRFSTFFSRLDRQEYSENFELEALCVMGLGRKFMQNTDQLYTSSGFHQTLTFPPVEQWEEALLGDCPQLAKRLAAKSEVANQRCFVFIAGGVKVWLPKLELARKLFFHAGFMVRAAYLPNGLDNLFQMRLGADKLSYDVFTPSRTGVPIAFLKQPAYREFFSWLLVNKDIRNSFESIWQKLNAEQTIKNGYCRWVFNFNPPTSMVGVEAMFRGIYNHEEKEILVWEIASLSGLPYNTLRTVIFSHPQLKQPVKNGDAAGGGSGGGSPATVEIDTEDEPSGDNERVRIELPSESLSFDREIKTKVNYKGQKGYPGGKGGGESLSDAGAIQTVSTKDDVIDGRGRAGDFDQLGLGYEGDTNRYAERFTALIDVIKELSKDQRLEYLGTKIEPLPVVKRCSYHKMNDERPRCYLLAKFRRTDGEVRYILDIDTSDGARAVSTLILHSCPDFDELLEKTLVLTLRKSLRWHVVKVLRITAVHHPECDQSGVLSIQKLESWKSRLLSRLLP
;
A
#
# COMPACT_ATOMS: atom_id res chain seq x y z
N MET A 1 7.17 -7.89 18.93
CA MET A 1 5.85 -7.55 18.37
C MET A 1 5.07 -6.81 19.43
N GLN A 2 4.52 -5.64 19.10
CA GLN A 2 3.86 -4.75 20.04
C GLN A 2 2.35 -5.03 20.09
N LYS A 3 1.82 -5.29 21.29
CA LYS A 3 0.38 -5.55 21.49
C LYS A 3 -0.42 -4.27 21.29
N LYS A 4 -1.68 -4.42 20.86
CA LYS A 4 -2.56 -3.28 20.56
C LYS A 4 -3.92 -3.44 21.22
N ILE A 5 -4.44 -2.35 21.75
CA ILE A 5 -5.77 -2.26 22.35
C ILE A 5 -6.51 -1.09 21.69
N PHE A 6 -7.75 -1.30 21.25
CA PHE A 6 -8.67 -0.23 20.88
C PHE A 6 -9.67 -0.05 22.03
N LYS A 7 -9.46 0.97 22.86
CA LYS A 7 -10.05 1.10 24.20
C LYS A 7 -11.58 0.94 24.27
N ARG A 8 -12.30 1.50 23.29
CA ARG A 8 -13.77 1.53 23.26
C ARG A 8 -14.42 0.41 22.44
N ILE A 9 -13.63 -0.57 21.98
CA ILE A 9 -14.14 -1.75 21.27
C ILE A 9 -13.96 -2.97 22.18
N PRO A 10 -15.04 -3.68 22.56
CA PRO A 10 -14.90 -4.90 23.33
C PRO A 10 -14.01 -5.94 22.64
N SER A 11 -13.29 -6.75 23.42
CA SER A 11 -12.52 -7.86 22.86
C SER A 11 -13.44 -8.83 22.11
N GLU A 12 -12.94 -9.29 20.96
CA GLU A 12 -13.59 -10.20 20.04
C GLU A 12 -14.90 -9.68 19.42
N ALA A 13 -15.16 -8.38 19.54
CA ALA A 13 -16.30 -7.73 18.88
C ALA A 13 -16.09 -7.69 17.35
N LYS A 14 -17.09 -8.16 16.60
CA LYS A 14 -17.11 -8.14 15.14
C LYS A 14 -17.90 -6.95 14.62
N LEU A 15 -17.29 -6.09 13.81
CA LEU A 15 -17.99 -5.00 13.14
C LEU A 15 -18.95 -5.56 12.08
N VAL A 16 -20.23 -5.25 12.19
CA VAL A 16 -21.29 -5.79 11.31
C VAL A 16 -22.01 -4.73 10.49
N ALA A 17 -21.98 -3.47 10.91
CA ALA A 17 -22.50 -2.36 10.12
C ALA A 17 -21.87 -1.03 10.53
N LEU A 18 -21.91 -0.08 9.59
CA LEU A 18 -21.64 1.34 9.79
C LEU A 18 -22.92 2.13 9.53
N GLY A 19 -23.13 3.18 10.31
CA GLY A 19 -24.26 4.09 10.16
C GLY A 19 -23.86 5.43 9.55
N ASN A 20 -24.71 6.43 9.78
CA ASN A 20 -24.54 7.77 9.27
C ASN A 20 -23.43 8.47 10.02
N GLN A 21 -22.98 9.54 9.37
CA GLN A 21 -22.03 10.47 9.93
C GLN A 21 -22.78 11.67 10.47
N PHE A 22 -22.33 12.17 11.61
CA PHE A 22 -22.99 13.27 12.30
C PHE A 22 -22.02 14.09 13.12
N ARG A 23 -22.40 15.35 13.37
CA ARG A 23 -21.78 16.22 14.36
C ARG A 23 -22.82 17.18 14.91
N ARG A 24 -22.57 17.79 16.07
CA ARG A 24 -23.40 18.93 16.49
C ARG A 24 -23.21 20.08 15.51
N ASP A 25 -24.26 20.87 15.33
CA ASP A 25 -24.23 22.09 14.52
C ASP A 25 -23.53 23.23 15.28
N GLU A 26 -22.26 23.01 15.60
CA GLU A 26 -21.40 23.91 16.37
C GLU A 26 -20.02 23.98 15.68
N PRO A 27 -19.38 25.17 15.60
CA PRO A 27 -18.12 25.33 14.89
C PRO A 27 -16.98 24.41 15.35
N SER A 28 -16.92 24.11 16.66
CA SER A 28 -15.88 23.26 17.27
C SER A 28 -16.20 21.77 17.27
N SER A 29 -17.36 21.36 16.74
CA SER A 29 -17.77 19.96 16.76
C SER A 29 -17.21 19.16 15.60
N PHE A 30 -16.66 17.99 15.93
CA PHE A 30 -16.07 17.05 14.98
C PHE A 30 -17.10 16.06 14.46
N TRP A 31 -16.92 15.64 13.21
CA TRP A 31 -17.69 14.55 12.60
C TRP A 31 -17.37 13.22 13.29
N ARG A 32 -18.43 12.46 13.54
CA ARG A 32 -18.41 11.11 14.09
C ARG A 32 -19.26 10.21 13.21
N PHE A 33 -19.13 8.90 13.38
CA PHE A 33 -19.97 7.92 12.70
C PHE A 33 -20.43 6.82 13.66
N SER A 34 -21.62 6.30 13.40
CA SER A 34 -22.19 5.20 14.18
C SER A 34 -21.59 3.87 13.75
N THR A 35 -21.30 3.00 14.70
CA THR A 35 -20.82 1.63 14.46
C THR A 35 -21.68 0.63 15.19
N PHE A 36 -21.85 -0.54 14.60
CA PHE A 36 -22.60 -1.65 15.17
C PHE A 36 -21.73 -2.91 15.18
N PHE A 37 -21.49 -3.43 16.37
CA PHE A 37 -20.72 -4.64 16.60
C PHE A 37 -21.61 -5.78 17.09
N SER A 38 -21.24 -7.00 16.71
CA SER A 38 -21.75 -8.23 17.31
C SER A 38 -20.70 -8.79 18.26
N ARG A 39 -21.10 -9.07 19.50
CA ARG A 39 -20.27 -9.77 20.49
C ARG A 39 -20.45 -11.29 20.39
N LEU A 40 -19.62 -12.05 21.11
CA LEU A 40 -19.65 -13.52 21.14
C LEU A 40 -20.97 -14.08 21.68
N ASP A 41 -21.56 -13.40 22.66
CA ASP A 41 -22.88 -13.69 23.23
C ASP A 41 -24.04 -13.29 22.31
N ARG A 42 -23.74 -12.85 21.08
CA ARG A 42 -24.67 -12.32 20.08
C ARG A 42 -25.39 -11.03 20.52
N GLN A 43 -24.95 -10.38 21.59
CA GLN A 43 -25.44 -9.05 21.93
C GLN A 43 -24.87 -8.01 20.96
N GLU A 44 -25.71 -7.03 20.63
CA GLU A 44 -25.29 -5.87 19.85
C GLU A 44 -24.62 -4.85 20.77
N TYR A 45 -23.47 -4.36 20.33
CA TYR A 45 -22.78 -3.23 20.95
C TYR A 45 -22.69 -2.12 19.91
N SER A 46 -23.15 -0.93 20.26
CA SER A 46 -23.06 0.23 19.36
C SER A 46 -22.13 1.26 19.98
N GLU A 47 -21.32 1.89 19.15
CA GLU A 47 -20.39 2.91 19.58
C GLU A 47 -20.20 3.96 18.49
N ASN A 48 -19.88 5.20 18.88
CA ASN A 48 -19.63 6.29 17.94
C ASN A 48 -18.16 6.71 18.01
N PHE A 49 -17.51 6.79 16.86
CA PHE A 49 -16.10 7.18 16.74
C PHE A 49 -15.93 8.41 15.86
N GLU A 50 -14.85 9.14 16.08
CA GLU A 50 -14.31 10.16 15.18
C GLU A 50 -13.85 9.55 13.85
N LEU A 51 -13.90 10.34 12.78
CA LEU A 51 -13.69 9.88 11.40
C LEU A 51 -12.38 9.11 11.19
N GLU A 52 -11.31 9.43 11.91
CA GLU A 52 -10.01 8.75 11.77
C GLU A 52 -10.12 7.24 12.01
N ALA A 53 -11.05 6.80 12.84
CA ALA A 53 -11.29 5.38 13.07
C ALA A 53 -11.74 4.65 11.79
N LEU A 54 -12.28 5.35 10.78
CA LEU A 54 -12.67 4.76 9.49
C LEU A 54 -11.52 3.99 8.83
N CYS A 55 -10.27 4.37 9.05
CA CYS A 55 -9.08 3.65 8.59
C CYS A 55 -9.13 2.14 8.92
N VAL A 56 -9.62 1.80 10.12
CA VAL A 56 -9.65 0.41 10.61
C VAL A 56 -11.03 -0.26 10.57
N MET A 57 -12.09 0.47 10.21
CA MET A 57 -13.48 0.00 10.28
C MET A 57 -13.96 -0.68 8.98
N GLY A 58 -13.26 -1.73 8.55
CA GLY A 58 -13.75 -2.64 7.52
C GLY A 58 -14.81 -3.60 8.09
N LEU A 59 -15.94 -3.77 7.39
CA LEU A 59 -16.98 -4.69 7.87
C LEU A 59 -16.44 -6.13 7.91
N GLY A 60 -16.95 -6.93 8.84
CA GLY A 60 -16.51 -8.31 8.99
C GLY A 60 -15.22 -8.47 9.81
N ARG A 61 -14.55 -7.37 10.19
CA ARG A 61 -13.38 -7.39 11.08
C ARG A 61 -13.78 -7.71 12.52
N LYS A 62 -13.05 -8.61 13.15
CA LYS A 62 -13.13 -8.97 14.57
C LYS A 62 -11.92 -8.39 15.31
N PHE A 63 -12.16 -7.48 16.26
CA PHE A 63 -11.10 -6.80 17.01
C PHE A 63 -10.63 -7.68 18.16
N MET A 64 -9.35 -8.06 18.17
CA MET A 64 -8.85 -9.11 19.08
C MET A 64 -8.52 -8.57 20.47
N GLN A 65 -7.99 -7.33 20.55
CA GLN A 65 -7.47 -6.69 21.77
C GLN A 65 -6.28 -7.43 22.39
N ASN A 66 -5.27 -6.70 22.86
CA ASN A 66 -4.09 -7.24 23.55
C ASN A 66 -3.27 -8.26 22.72
N THR A 67 -3.36 -8.16 21.39
CA THR A 67 -2.62 -8.95 20.40
C THR A 67 -1.77 -8.03 19.53
N ASP A 68 -0.79 -8.58 18.81
CA ASP A 68 0.03 -7.82 17.85
C ASP A 68 -0.77 -7.38 16.62
N GLN A 69 -1.72 -8.21 16.20
CA GLN A 69 -2.70 -7.89 15.16
C GLN A 69 -3.98 -7.32 15.78
N LEU A 70 -4.33 -6.07 15.44
CA LEU A 70 -5.48 -5.36 16.03
C LEU A 70 -6.83 -6.04 15.71
N TYR A 71 -6.95 -6.62 14.51
CA TYR A 71 -8.17 -7.26 14.04
C TYR A 71 -7.87 -8.43 13.08
N THR A 72 -8.84 -9.33 12.95
CA THR A 72 -8.87 -10.37 11.91
C THR A 72 -10.07 -10.16 10.98
N SER A 73 -9.89 -10.41 9.68
CA SER A 73 -10.95 -10.24 8.68
C SER A 73 -11.64 -11.56 8.34
N SER A 74 -12.96 -11.52 8.11
CA SER A 74 -13.78 -12.68 7.76
C SER A 74 -14.62 -12.43 6.50
N GLY A 75 -15.23 -13.48 5.96
CA GLY A 75 -16.05 -13.43 4.75
C GLY A 75 -15.51 -14.32 3.63
N PHE A 76 -16.35 -14.61 2.65
CA PHE A 76 -15.99 -15.34 1.43
C PHE A 76 -15.09 -14.47 0.56
N HIS A 77 -14.03 -15.07 -0.01
CA HIS A 77 -13.07 -14.38 -0.86
C HIS A 77 -13.41 -14.54 -2.33
N GLN A 78 -13.43 -13.43 -3.06
CA GLN A 78 -13.60 -13.44 -4.51
C GLN A 78 -12.73 -12.35 -5.12
N THR A 79 -11.84 -12.74 -6.03
CA THR A 79 -11.09 -11.80 -6.86
C THR A 79 -11.87 -11.52 -8.12
N LEU A 80 -12.09 -10.25 -8.43
CA LEU A 80 -12.79 -9.77 -9.63
C LEU A 80 -12.08 -8.52 -10.16
N THR A 81 -12.21 -8.29 -11.46
CA THR A 81 -11.74 -7.06 -12.10
C THR A 81 -12.89 -6.05 -12.19
N PHE A 82 -12.64 -4.81 -11.82
CA PHE A 82 -13.64 -3.74 -11.92
C PHE A 82 -14.03 -3.49 -13.39
N PRO A 83 -15.33 -3.45 -13.72
CA PRO A 83 -15.81 -2.99 -15.02
C PRO A 83 -15.70 -1.45 -15.12
N PRO A 84 -15.88 -0.87 -16.31
CA PRO A 84 -16.00 0.58 -16.47
C PRO A 84 -17.01 1.19 -15.50
N VAL A 85 -16.66 2.33 -14.89
CA VAL A 85 -17.47 2.98 -13.85
C VAL A 85 -18.83 3.43 -14.37
N GLU A 86 -18.94 3.69 -15.68
CA GLU A 86 -20.20 4.04 -16.35
C GLU A 86 -21.24 2.91 -16.29
N GLN A 87 -20.80 1.67 -16.00
CA GLN A 87 -21.67 0.50 -15.83
C GLN A 87 -22.14 0.31 -14.38
N TRP A 88 -21.71 1.18 -13.46
CA TRP A 88 -22.06 1.06 -12.05
C TRP A 88 -23.37 1.81 -11.78
N GLU A 89 -24.31 1.11 -11.16
CA GLU A 89 -25.55 1.68 -10.66
C GLU A 89 -25.39 2.11 -9.19
N GLU A 90 -26.20 3.06 -8.74
CA GLU A 90 -26.31 3.40 -7.32
C GLU A 90 -27.55 2.75 -6.72
N ALA A 91 -27.40 2.13 -5.55
CA ALA A 91 -28.50 1.56 -4.78
C ALA A 91 -28.31 1.85 -3.29
N LEU A 92 -29.36 1.63 -2.49
CA LEU A 92 -29.25 1.63 -1.04
C LEU A 92 -28.80 0.24 -0.57
N LEU A 93 -28.07 0.19 0.54
CA LEU A 93 -27.63 -1.07 1.14
C LEU A 93 -28.82 -1.95 1.54
N GLY A 94 -29.94 -1.33 1.94
CA GLY A 94 -31.20 -1.99 2.26
C GLY A 94 -31.85 -2.71 1.07
N ASP A 95 -31.50 -2.34 -0.17
CA ASP A 95 -32.01 -3.00 -1.38
C ASP A 95 -31.28 -4.33 -1.66
N CYS A 96 -30.15 -4.58 -0.99
CA CYS A 96 -29.37 -5.79 -1.16
C CYS A 96 -30.05 -6.99 -0.48
N PRO A 97 -30.40 -8.06 -1.21
CA PRO A 97 -31.05 -9.24 -0.62
C PRO A 97 -30.19 -9.97 0.42
N GLN A 98 -28.86 -9.82 0.32
CA GLN A 98 -27.90 -10.43 1.24
C GLN A 98 -27.70 -9.63 2.53
N LEU A 99 -28.28 -8.42 2.65
CA LEU A 99 -28.24 -7.68 3.91
C LEU A 99 -29.11 -8.40 4.96
N ALA A 100 -28.53 -8.68 6.12
CA ALA A 100 -29.26 -9.33 7.20
C ALA A 100 -30.51 -8.50 7.60
N LYS A 101 -31.68 -9.16 7.70
CA LYS A 101 -32.97 -8.49 8.01
C LYS A 101 -32.91 -7.56 9.23
N ARG A 102 -32.19 -7.94 10.28
CA ARG A 102 -31.99 -7.12 11.49
C ARG A 102 -31.25 -5.80 11.21
N LEU A 103 -30.32 -5.80 10.26
CA LEU A 103 -29.57 -4.62 9.84
C LEU A 103 -30.40 -3.79 8.86
N ALA A 104 -31.13 -4.44 7.94
CA ALA A 104 -32.09 -3.78 7.06
C ALA A 104 -33.20 -3.02 7.82
N ALA A 105 -33.59 -3.51 9.00
CA ALA A 105 -34.54 -2.82 9.88
C ALA A 105 -33.98 -1.52 10.50
N LYS A 106 -32.66 -1.33 10.54
CA LYS A 106 -32.03 -0.09 11.01
C LYS A 106 -31.93 0.88 9.84
N SER A 107 -32.79 1.91 9.82
CA SER A 107 -32.82 2.89 8.72
C SER A 107 -31.45 3.53 8.44
N GLU A 108 -30.65 3.74 9.48
CA GLU A 108 -29.30 4.30 9.36
C GLU A 108 -28.32 3.38 8.62
N VAL A 109 -28.54 2.07 8.67
CA VAL A 109 -27.74 1.08 7.93
C VAL A 109 -28.33 0.84 6.54
N ALA A 110 -29.65 0.67 6.45
CA ALA A 110 -30.33 0.43 5.18
C ALA A 110 -30.12 1.57 4.17
N ASN A 111 -30.04 2.81 4.64
CA ASN A 111 -29.86 3.98 3.78
C ASN A 111 -28.39 4.22 3.35
N GLN A 112 -27.42 3.42 3.81
CA GLN A 112 -26.05 3.54 3.33
C GLN A 112 -25.98 3.31 1.82
N ARG A 113 -25.14 4.06 1.12
CA ARG A 113 -25.07 4.00 -0.36
C ARG A 113 -24.14 2.89 -0.83
N CYS A 114 -24.53 2.21 -1.90
CA CYS A 114 -23.74 1.18 -2.57
C CYS A 114 -23.60 1.46 -4.07
N PHE A 115 -22.48 1.03 -4.65
CA PHE A 115 -22.37 0.78 -6.08
C PHE A 115 -22.83 -0.65 -6.37
N VAL A 116 -23.51 -0.84 -7.50
CA VAL A 116 -23.95 -2.14 -7.99
C VAL A 116 -23.47 -2.33 -9.42
N PHE A 117 -22.77 -3.42 -9.71
CA PHE A 117 -22.25 -3.72 -11.05
C PHE A 117 -22.05 -5.22 -11.25
N ILE A 118 -21.86 -5.63 -12.51
CA ILE A 118 -21.52 -7.02 -12.86
C ILE A 118 -20.02 -7.12 -13.14
N ALA A 119 -19.33 -8.04 -12.47
CA ALA A 119 -17.92 -8.33 -12.70
C ALA A 119 -17.70 -9.85 -12.71
N GLY A 120 -17.06 -10.39 -13.75
CA GLY A 120 -16.83 -11.84 -13.86
C GLY A 120 -18.12 -12.69 -13.83
N GLY A 121 -19.25 -12.13 -14.27
CA GLY A 121 -20.56 -12.79 -14.19
C GLY A 121 -21.18 -12.83 -12.79
N VAL A 122 -20.63 -12.08 -11.83
CA VAL A 122 -21.13 -11.92 -10.46
C VAL A 122 -21.70 -10.52 -10.28
N LYS A 123 -22.89 -10.40 -9.67
CA LYS A 123 -23.45 -9.11 -9.25
C LYS A 123 -22.81 -8.67 -7.94
N VAL A 124 -22.13 -7.53 -7.94
CA VAL A 124 -21.39 -7.01 -6.80
C VAL A 124 -22.15 -5.85 -6.18
N TRP A 125 -22.43 -5.93 -4.88
CA TRP A 125 -22.93 -4.83 -4.05
C TRP A 125 -21.77 -4.28 -3.22
N LEU A 126 -21.25 -3.12 -3.59
CA LEU A 126 -20.07 -2.50 -2.98
C LEU A 126 -20.46 -1.24 -2.20
N PRO A 127 -20.41 -1.25 -0.86
CA PRO A 127 -20.63 -0.03 -0.07
C PRO A 127 -19.66 1.08 -0.49
N LYS A 128 -20.19 2.29 -0.74
CA LYS A 128 -19.37 3.43 -1.18
C LYS A 128 -18.27 3.77 -0.17
N LEU A 129 -18.61 3.71 1.12
CA LEU A 129 -17.66 3.98 2.19
C LEU A 129 -16.51 2.97 2.20
N GLU A 130 -16.75 1.70 1.86
CA GLU A 130 -15.68 0.70 1.79
C GLU A 130 -14.73 0.98 0.63
N LEU A 131 -15.25 1.36 -0.54
CA LEU A 131 -14.39 1.74 -1.66
C LEU A 131 -13.54 2.98 -1.34
N ALA A 132 -14.14 4.02 -0.75
CA ALA A 132 -13.40 5.22 -0.33
C ALA A 132 -12.38 4.89 0.77
N ARG A 133 -12.75 4.06 1.75
CA ARG A 133 -11.83 3.60 2.80
C ARG A 133 -10.63 2.92 2.19
N LYS A 134 -10.86 1.99 1.25
CA LYS A 134 -9.80 1.25 0.60
C LYS A 134 -8.90 2.10 -0.29
N LEU A 135 -9.47 3.11 -0.97
CA LEU A 135 -8.70 3.97 -1.85
C LEU A 135 -7.92 5.04 -1.10
N PHE A 136 -8.43 5.55 0.02
CA PHE A 136 -7.96 6.83 0.57
C PHE A 136 -7.68 6.85 2.08
N PHE A 137 -8.34 6.01 2.89
CA PHE A 137 -8.30 6.11 4.36
C PHE A 137 -7.22 5.19 4.95
N HIS A 138 -5.96 5.52 4.67
CA HIS A 138 -4.79 4.78 5.16
C HIS A 138 -4.02 5.49 6.28
N ALA A 139 -4.48 6.68 6.68
CA ALA A 139 -4.01 7.45 7.82
C ALA A 139 -5.12 8.44 8.22
N GLY A 140 -5.26 8.73 9.51
CA GLY A 140 -6.22 9.65 10.09
C GLY A 140 -6.13 11.06 9.48
N PHE A 141 -4.92 11.61 9.27
CA PHE A 141 -4.79 12.91 8.59
C PHE A 141 -5.32 12.91 7.15
N MET A 142 -5.30 11.77 6.45
CA MET A 142 -5.91 11.65 5.11
C MET A 142 -7.43 11.63 5.20
N VAL A 143 -7.99 10.98 6.23
CA VAL A 143 -9.44 11.03 6.48
C VAL A 143 -9.86 12.46 6.79
N ARG A 144 -9.16 13.18 7.68
CA ARG A 144 -9.45 14.59 7.96
C ARG A 144 -9.43 15.44 6.70
N ALA A 145 -8.40 15.30 5.87
CA ALA A 145 -8.28 16.03 4.61
C ALA A 145 -9.44 15.77 3.65
N ALA A 146 -9.99 14.54 3.60
CA ALA A 146 -11.13 14.22 2.73
C ALA A 146 -12.42 14.96 3.12
N TYR A 147 -12.50 15.45 4.36
CA TYR A 147 -13.67 16.13 4.94
C TYR A 147 -13.51 17.64 5.03
N LEU A 148 -12.41 18.18 4.48
CA LEU A 148 -12.12 19.61 4.48
C LEU A 148 -12.11 20.19 3.07
N PRO A 149 -12.53 21.46 2.90
CA PRO A 149 -12.33 22.15 1.63
C PRO A 149 -10.84 22.23 1.32
N ASN A 150 -10.46 21.85 0.10
CA ASN A 150 -9.08 21.85 -0.38
C ASN A 150 -8.12 21.07 0.55
N GLY A 151 -8.59 19.98 1.18
CA GLY A 151 -7.81 19.27 2.19
C GLY A 151 -6.44 18.79 1.71
N LEU A 152 -6.32 18.37 0.44
CA LEU A 152 -5.01 18.00 -0.13
C LEU A 152 -4.07 19.19 -0.27
N ASP A 153 -4.56 20.37 -0.64
CA ASP A 153 -3.73 21.58 -0.78
C ASP A 153 -3.25 22.11 0.57
N ASN A 154 -4.01 21.83 1.65
CA ASN A 154 -3.58 22.13 3.01
C ASN A 154 -2.41 21.24 3.46
N LEU A 155 -2.39 19.98 3.00
CA LEU A 155 -1.34 19.01 3.31
C LEU A 155 -0.11 19.16 2.42
N PHE A 156 -0.31 19.51 1.14
CA PHE A 156 0.70 19.45 0.10
C PHE A 156 0.70 20.70 -0.78
N GLN A 157 1.88 21.24 -1.04
CA GLN A 157 2.09 22.25 -2.08
C GLN A 157 2.85 21.60 -3.23
N MET A 158 2.13 21.29 -4.32
CA MET A 158 2.71 20.67 -5.51
C MET A 158 3.01 21.71 -6.59
N ARG A 159 4.19 21.62 -7.21
CA ARG A 159 4.60 22.45 -8.34
C ARG A 159 5.29 21.60 -9.41
N LEU A 160 5.22 22.03 -10.66
CA LEU A 160 6.03 21.44 -11.71
C LEU A 160 7.49 21.85 -11.50
N GLY A 161 8.40 20.89 -11.50
CA GLY A 161 9.83 21.15 -11.37
C GLY A 161 10.36 21.97 -12.54
N ALA A 162 11.46 22.70 -12.30
CA ALA A 162 12.09 23.54 -13.32
C ALA A 162 12.53 22.74 -14.56
N ASP A 163 12.89 21.47 -14.38
CA ASP A 163 13.27 20.54 -15.44
C ASP A 163 12.08 20.10 -16.32
N LYS A 164 10.84 20.40 -15.91
CA LYS A 164 9.61 19.86 -16.51
C LYS A 164 9.65 18.34 -16.68
N LEU A 165 10.38 17.62 -15.83
CA LEU A 165 10.45 16.15 -15.77
C LEU A 165 10.09 15.63 -14.37
N SER A 166 9.95 16.53 -13.39
CA SER A 166 9.59 16.22 -12.01
C SER A 166 8.41 17.05 -11.49
N TYR A 167 7.79 16.55 -10.42
CA TYR A 167 6.89 17.33 -9.56
C TYR A 167 7.57 17.53 -8.21
N ASP A 168 7.66 18.77 -7.75
CA ASP A 168 8.12 19.12 -6.42
C ASP A 168 6.92 19.19 -5.48
N VAL A 169 6.91 18.36 -4.44
CA VAL A 169 5.87 18.32 -3.41
C VAL A 169 6.45 18.77 -2.08
N PHE A 170 5.98 19.91 -1.58
CA PHE A 170 6.36 20.44 -0.28
C PHE A 170 5.26 20.16 0.76
N THR A 171 5.67 19.72 1.95
CA THR A 171 4.79 19.44 3.10
C THR A 171 5.15 20.35 4.28
N PRO A 172 4.20 21.13 4.82
CA PRO A 172 4.45 21.98 6.00
C PRO A 172 4.65 21.18 7.30
N SER A 173 5.45 21.68 8.25
CA SER A 173 5.81 20.95 9.49
C SER A 173 4.71 20.73 10.53
N ARG A 174 3.54 21.38 10.39
CA ARG A 174 2.45 21.31 11.38
C ARG A 174 1.12 20.93 10.77
N THR A 175 0.80 21.50 9.62
CA THR A 175 -0.44 21.22 8.89
C THR A 175 -0.24 20.19 7.79
N GLY A 176 1.00 19.78 7.52
CA GLY A 176 1.33 18.83 6.47
C GLY A 176 1.47 17.40 6.97
N VAL A 177 1.93 16.53 6.09
CA VAL A 177 2.13 15.11 6.39
C VAL A 177 3.25 14.91 7.41
N PRO A 178 3.05 14.09 8.47
CA PRO A 178 4.11 13.77 9.40
C PRO A 178 5.31 13.09 8.70
N ILE A 179 6.52 13.52 9.05
CA ILE A 179 7.78 13.08 8.40
C ILE A 179 7.93 11.56 8.40
N ALA A 180 7.44 10.89 9.44
CA ALA A 180 7.49 9.44 9.56
C ALA A 180 6.83 8.74 8.36
N PHE A 181 5.74 9.28 7.83
CA PHE A 181 5.04 8.77 6.63
C PHE A 181 5.81 9.10 5.34
N LEU A 182 6.35 10.31 5.20
CA LEU A 182 7.16 10.67 4.03
C LEU A 182 8.44 9.84 3.88
N LYS A 183 8.99 9.35 4.99
CA LYS A 183 10.13 8.41 4.96
C LYS A 183 9.75 7.05 4.39
N GLN A 184 8.47 6.68 4.40
CA GLN A 184 7.99 5.41 3.87
C GLN A 184 7.79 5.47 2.35
N PRO A 185 8.41 4.57 1.58
CA PRO A 185 8.17 4.49 0.14
C PRO A 185 6.69 4.31 -0.22
N ALA A 186 5.97 3.41 0.47
CA ALA A 186 4.56 3.11 0.17
C ALA A 186 3.66 4.36 0.27
N TYR A 187 3.84 5.19 1.30
CA TYR A 187 3.11 6.45 1.42
C TYR A 187 3.51 7.48 0.35
N ARG A 188 4.79 7.57 -0.01
CA ARG A 188 5.19 8.45 -1.12
C ARG A 188 4.56 8.03 -2.44
N GLU A 189 4.47 6.73 -2.71
CA GLU A 189 3.79 6.21 -3.91
C GLU A 189 2.30 6.54 -3.88
N PHE A 190 1.63 6.28 -2.75
CA PHE A 190 0.24 6.64 -2.54
C PHE A 190 -0.03 8.14 -2.73
N PHE A 191 0.75 9.02 -2.09
CA PHE A 191 0.59 10.47 -2.27
C PHE A 191 0.88 10.90 -3.71
N SER A 192 1.87 10.30 -4.36
CA SER A 192 2.19 10.60 -5.76
C SER A 192 1.04 10.20 -6.68
N TRP A 193 0.45 9.03 -6.47
CA TRP A 193 -0.73 8.56 -7.20
C TRP A 193 -1.91 9.50 -6.99
N LEU A 194 -2.21 9.83 -5.73
CA LEU A 194 -3.32 10.70 -5.34
C LEU A 194 -3.19 12.13 -5.88
N LEU A 195 -1.98 12.72 -5.81
CA LEU A 195 -1.78 14.13 -6.15
C LEU A 195 -1.62 14.37 -7.65
N VAL A 196 -1.00 13.43 -8.38
CA VAL A 196 -0.66 13.62 -9.80
C VAL A 196 -1.78 13.13 -10.71
N ASN A 197 -2.50 12.06 -10.34
CA ASN A 197 -3.62 11.58 -11.14
C ASN A 197 -4.87 12.43 -10.86
N LYS A 198 -5.25 13.27 -11.82
CA LYS A 198 -6.39 14.20 -11.69
C LYS A 198 -7.72 13.48 -11.41
N ASP A 199 -7.95 12.32 -12.02
CA ASP A 199 -9.19 11.55 -11.82
C ASP A 199 -9.28 11.03 -10.37
N ILE A 200 -8.18 10.48 -9.85
CA ILE A 200 -8.08 10.03 -8.45
C ILE A 200 -8.23 11.21 -7.48
N ARG A 201 -7.55 12.33 -7.76
CA ARG A 201 -7.64 13.55 -6.96
C ARG A 201 -9.07 14.08 -6.89
N ASN A 202 -9.74 14.17 -8.04
CA ASN A 202 -11.14 14.60 -8.12
C ASN A 202 -12.05 13.65 -7.33
N SER A 203 -11.80 12.34 -7.39
CA SER A 203 -12.56 11.34 -6.62
C SER A 203 -12.40 11.58 -5.10
N PHE A 204 -11.17 11.81 -4.62
CA PHE A 204 -10.92 12.15 -3.22
C PHE A 204 -11.63 13.45 -2.80
N GLU A 205 -11.46 14.53 -3.57
CA GLU A 205 -12.06 15.84 -3.27
C GLU A 205 -13.59 15.83 -3.36
N SER A 206 -14.17 14.89 -4.11
CA SER A 206 -15.62 14.72 -4.19
C SER A 206 -16.27 14.34 -2.85
N ILE A 207 -15.51 13.75 -1.91
CA ILE A 207 -16.01 13.42 -0.56
C ILE A 207 -16.50 14.69 0.13
N TRP A 208 -15.65 15.72 0.21
CA TRP A 208 -16.03 17.01 0.79
C TRP A 208 -17.13 17.70 -0.03
N GLN A 209 -17.05 17.67 -1.37
CA GLN A 209 -18.07 18.30 -2.22
C GLN A 209 -19.46 17.73 -1.96
N LYS A 210 -19.56 16.39 -1.86
CA LYS A 210 -20.81 15.69 -1.55
C LYS A 210 -21.26 15.95 -0.13
N LEU A 211 -20.38 15.90 0.86
CA LEU A 211 -20.70 16.26 2.23
C LEU A 211 -21.29 17.66 2.32
N ASN A 212 -20.62 18.64 1.72
CA ASN A 212 -21.02 20.03 1.77
C ASN A 212 -22.38 20.28 1.10
N ALA A 213 -22.68 19.55 0.01
CA ALA A 213 -23.93 19.68 -0.73
C ALA A 213 -25.10 18.87 -0.14
N GLU A 214 -24.83 17.73 0.50
CA GLU A 214 -25.85 16.75 0.87
C GLU A 214 -26.13 16.66 2.38
N GLN A 215 -25.30 17.27 3.24
CA GLN A 215 -25.55 17.27 4.67
C GLN A 215 -26.88 17.95 5.01
N THR A 216 -27.56 17.45 6.04
CA THR A 216 -28.81 18.01 6.54
C THR A 216 -28.68 18.36 8.01
N ILE A 217 -29.38 19.40 8.47
CA ILE A 217 -29.42 19.78 9.87
C ILE A 217 -30.75 19.34 10.45
N LYS A 218 -30.72 18.50 11.48
CA LYS A 218 -31.91 18.02 12.19
C LYS A 218 -31.63 17.93 13.68
N ASN A 219 -32.48 18.56 14.49
CA ASN A 219 -32.41 18.57 15.95
C ASN A 219 -31.04 19.04 16.51
N GLY A 220 -30.43 20.05 15.90
CA GLY A 220 -29.12 20.57 16.31
C GLY A 220 -27.91 19.73 15.89
N TYR A 221 -28.11 18.75 15.00
CA TYR A 221 -27.04 17.93 14.44
C TYR A 221 -27.00 18.03 12.92
N CYS A 222 -25.81 18.26 12.38
CA CYS A 222 -25.49 17.95 10.99
C CYS A 222 -25.46 16.43 10.83
N ARG A 223 -26.10 15.91 9.78
CA ARG A 223 -26.14 14.49 9.44
C ARG A 223 -25.85 14.30 7.96
N TRP A 224 -25.10 13.26 7.66
CA TRP A 224 -24.73 12.91 6.29
C TRP A 224 -24.65 11.39 6.12
N VAL A 225 -25.19 10.91 5.00
CA VAL A 225 -24.98 9.54 4.53
C VAL A 225 -23.79 9.60 3.57
N PHE A 226 -22.74 8.85 3.87
CA PHE A 226 -21.49 8.94 3.13
C PHE A 226 -21.70 8.78 1.61
N ASN A 227 -21.10 9.68 0.85
CA ASN A 227 -21.13 9.65 -0.60
C ASN A 227 -19.83 10.21 -1.19
N PHE A 228 -19.45 9.70 -2.35
CA PHE A 228 -18.35 10.23 -3.16
C PHE A 228 -18.52 9.75 -4.60
N ASN A 229 -17.81 10.37 -5.52
CA ASN A 229 -17.72 9.92 -6.91
C ASN A 229 -16.47 9.03 -7.05
N PRO A 230 -16.59 7.77 -7.52
CA PRO A 230 -15.43 6.91 -7.69
C PRO A 230 -14.59 7.40 -8.89
N PRO A 231 -13.28 7.08 -8.95
CA PRO A 231 -12.45 7.45 -10.08
C PRO A 231 -12.84 6.65 -11.32
N THR A 232 -12.99 7.32 -12.47
CA THR A 232 -13.35 6.66 -13.74
C THR A 232 -12.28 5.70 -14.23
N SER A 233 -11.02 5.91 -13.83
CA SER A 233 -9.87 5.08 -14.18
C SER A 233 -9.82 3.72 -13.47
N MET A 234 -10.82 3.36 -12.66
CA MET A 234 -10.86 2.08 -11.94
C MET A 234 -11.07 0.84 -12.85
N VAL A 235 -11.38 1.02 -14.14
CA VAL A 235 -11.53 -0.09 -15.08
C VAL A 235 -10.27 -0.96 -15.13
N GLY A 236 -10.43 -2.28 -15.09
CA GLY A 236 -9.30 -3.21 -15.20
C GLY A 236 -8.51 -3.41 -13.90
N VAL A 237 -8.79 -2.64 -12.84
CA VAL A 237 -8.19 -2.85 -11.51
C VAL A 237 -8.74 -4.15 -10.92
N GLU A 238 -7.85 -5.00 -10.43
CA GLU A 238 -8.22 -6.24 -9.74
C GLU A 238 -8.49 -5.95 -8.26
N ALA A 239 -9.61 -6.45 -7.75
CA ALA A 239 -10.00 -6.32 -6.35
C ALA A 239 -10.25 -7.71 -5.75
N MET A 240 -9.63 -7.97 -4.60
CA MET A 240 -9.99 -9.12 -3.77
C MET A 240 -11.05 -8.71 -2.76
N PHE A 241 -12.30 -9.11 -3.00
CA PHE A 241 -13.41 -8.85 -2.10
C PHE A 241 -13.52 -9.91 -1.00
N ARG A 242 -13.99 -9.47 0.16
CA ARG A 242 -14.48 -10.29 1.26
C ARG A 242 -15.94 -9.93 1.53
N GLY A 243 -16.81 -10.92 1.66
CA GLY A 243 -18.24 -10.64 1.85
C GLY A 243 -19.12 -11.86 2.08
N ILE A 244 -20.42 -11.66 1.91
CA ILE A 244 -21.41 -12.75 1.82
C ILE A 244 -21.63 -13.03 0.34
N TYR A 245 -21.39 -14.26 -0.09
CA TYR A 245 -21.63 -14.71 -1.45
C TYR A 245 -22.87 -15.62 -1.50
N ASN A 246 -23.77 -15.35 -2.44
CA ASN A 246 -24.88 -16.22 -2.78
C ASN A 246 -24.56 -16.96 -4.07
N HIS A 247 -24.43 -18.28 -3.98
CA HIS A 247 -24.10 -19.15 -5.12
C HIS A 247 -25.25 -19.30 -6.13
N GLU A 248 -26.50 -19.23 -5.68
CA GLU A 248 -27.68 -19.42 -6.53
C GLU A 248 -27.88 -18.20 -7.43
N GLU A 249 -27.90 -17.01 -6.82
CA GLU A 249 -28.11 -15.74 -7.51
C GLU A 249 -26.82 -15.15 -8.10
N LYS A 250 -25.67 -15.77 -7.81
CA LYS A 250 -24.32 -15.27 -8.19
C LYS A 250 -24.12 -13.80 -7.83
N GLU A 251 -24.42 -13.46 -6.57
CA GLU A 251 -24.25 -12.11 -6.05
C GLU A 251 -23.39 -12.07 -4.79
N ILE A 252 -22.65 -10.98 -4.60
CA ILE A 252 -21.84 -10.73 -3.41
C ILE A 252 -22.19 -9.40 -2.78
N LEU A 253 -22.45 -9.42 -1.46
CA LEU A 253 -22.41 -8.21 -0.64
C LEU A 253 -21.00 -8.05 -0.07
N VAL A 254 -20.29 -7.03 -0.55
CA VAL A 254 -18.93 -6.73 -0.10
C VAL A 254 -18.96 -6.16 1.31
N TRP A 255 -18.18 -6.77 2.19
CA TRP A 255 -17.88 -6.26 3.53
C TRP A 255 -16.56 -5.48 3.55
N GLU A 256 -15.56 -6.00 2.86
CA GLU A 256 -14.20 -5.45 2.86
C GLU A 256 -13.54 -5.72 1.50
N ILE A 257 -12.81 -4.74 0.97
CA ILE A 257 -11.85 -4.93 -0.09
C ILE A 257 -10.51 -5.25 0.58
N ALA A 258 -10.02 -6.47 0.40
CA ALA A 258 -8.79 -6.93 1.02
C ALA A 258 -7.53 -6.44 0.30
N SER A 259 -7.58 -6.33 -1.03
CA SER A 259 -6.49 -5.74 -1.83
C SER A 259 -7.04 -5.08 -3.10
N LEU A 260 -6.27 -4.12 -3.62
CA LEU A 260 -6.45 -3.53 -4.95
C LEU A 260 -5.13 -3.62 -5.69
N SER A 261 -5.17 -4.18 -6.89
CA SER A 261 -3.99 -4.43 -7.71
C SER A 261 -4.13 -3.86 -9.11
N GLY A 262 -3.05 -3.30 -9.63
CA GLY A 262 -3.03 -2.67 -10.96
C GLY A 262 -3.66 -1.29 -11.00
N LEU A 263 -3.58 -0.50 -9.91
CA LEU A 263 -4.09 0.88 -9.92
C LEU A 263 -3.33 1.73 -10.95
N PRO A 264 -4.04 2.51 -11.79
CA PRO A 264 -3.42 3.22 -12.90
C PRO A 264 -2.61 4.43 -12.42
N TYR A 265 -1.38 4.53 -12.90
CA TYR A 265 -0.53 5.71 -12.73
C TYR A 265 -0.09 6.29 -14.09
N ASN A 266 -0.83 7.29 -14.58
CA ASN A 266 -0.67 7.81 -15.95
C ASN A 266 0.43 8.89 -16.10
N THR A 267 1.56 8.74 -15.40
CA THR A 267 2.67 9.70 -15.48
C THR A 267 4.03 9.03 -15.26
N LEU A 268 5.04 9.48 -16.01
CA LEU A 268 6.42 8.98 -15.91
C LEU A 268 7.33 9.93 -15.10
N ARG A 269 6.77 11.03 -14.60
CA ARG A 269 7.50 12.08 -13.89
C ARG A 269 7.90 11.60 -12.51
N THR A 270 9.08 12.00 -12.06
CA THR A 270 9.52 11.71 -10.68
C THR A 270 8.87 12.70 -9.72
N VAL A 271 8.34 12.22 -8.60
CA VAL A 271 7.78 13.08 -7.55
C VAL A 271 8.81 13.24 -6.43
N ILE A 272 9.18 14.48 -6.12
CA ILE A 272 10.22 14.83 -5.16
C ILE A 272 9.56 15.45 -3.92
N PHE A 273 9.61 14.73 -2.80
CA PHE A 273 9.04 15.19 -1.54
C PHE A 273 10.04 16.00 -0.73
N SER A 274 9.59 17.11 -0.16
CA SER A 274 10.38 17.93 0.74
C SER A 274 9.57 18.34 1.97
N HIS A 275 10.26 18.46 3.10
CA HIS A 275 9.69 18.85 4.39
C HIS A 275 10.73 19.64 5.18
N PRO A 276 10.38 20.74 5.90
CA PRO A 276 11.36 21.61 6.56
C PRO A 276 12.27 20.89 7.56
N GLN A 277 11.73 19.92 8.29
CA GLN A 277 12.44 19.16 9.33
C GLN A 277 13.10 17.86 8.81
N LEU A 278 13.02 17.58 7.50
CA LEU A 278 13.55 16.33 6.94
C LEU A 278 15.05 16.50 6.65
N LYS A 279 15.89 15.86 7.48
CA LYS A 279 17.36 15.94 7.45
C LYS A 279 17.99 14.61 7.04
N GLN A 280 19.07 14.66 6.25
CA GLN A 280 19.78 13.49 5.76
C GLN A 280 20.56 12.84 6.93
N PRO A 281 20.38 11.55 7.23
CA PRO A 281 21.19 10.88 8.24
C PRO A 281 22.64 10.73 7.73
N VAL A 282 23.61 11.20 8.52
CA VAL A 282 25.03 10.99 8.21
C VAL A 282 25.44 9.60 8.73
N LYS A 283 25.96 8.74 7.84
CA LYS A 283 26.67 7.52 8.26
C LYS A 283 28.10 7.92 8.59
N ASN A 284 28.47 7.91 9.88
CA ASN A 284 29.89 7.94 10.23
C ASN A 284 30.49 6.56 9.94
N GLY A 285 31.57 6.52 9.17
CA GLY A 285 32.46 5.36 9.13
C GLY A 285 32.99 5.08 10.54
N ASP A 286 33.07 3.80 10.87
CA ASP A 286 33.81 3.27 12.02
C ASP A 286 33.33 3.68 13.43
N ALA A 287 32.05 3.45 13.72
CA ALA A 287 31.59 3.23 15.09
C ALA A 287 30.82 1.91 15.21
N ALA A 288 31.54 0.86 15.58
CA ALA A 288 30.95 -0.31 16.22
C ALA A 288 30.37 0.14 17.57
N GLY A 289 29.05 0.29 17.64
CA GLY A 289 28.37 0.70 18.87
C GLY A 289 26.87 0.63 18.67
N GLY A 290 26.29 -0.52 19.00
CA GLY A 290 24.85 -0.68 19.07
C GLY A 290 24.29 0.20 20.18
N GLY A 291 23.76 1.37 19.82
CA GLY A 291 22.80 2.06 20.67
C GLY A 291 21.51 1.26 20.64
N SER A 292 21.17 0.60 21.75
CA SER A 292 19.82 0.07 21.93
C SER A 292 18.86 1.25 21.79
N GLY A 293 17.99 1.21 20.78
CA GLY A 293 16.84 2.09 20.73
C GLY A 293 16.10 1.99 22.06
N GLY A 294 15.72 3.13 22.63
CA GLY A 294 14.83 3.16 23.78
C GLY A 294 13.66 2.20 23.51
N GLY A 295 13.35 1.34 24.48
CA GLY A 295 12.40 0.25 24.30
C GLY A 295 11.08 0.78 23.76
N SER A 296 10.59 0.18 22.67
CA SER A 296 9.21 0.37 22.25
C SER A 296 8.28 -0.15 23.36
N PRO A 297 7.18 0.54 23.68
CA PRO A 297 6.27 0.09 24.73
C PRO A 297 5.71 -1.29 24.37
N ALA A 298 5.48 -2.12 25.38
CA ALA A 298 4.97 -3.47 25.19
C ALA A 298 3.57 -3.48 24.56
N THR A 299 2.76 -2.47 24.90
CA THR A 299 1.37 -2.32 24.44
C THR A 299 1.10 -0.88 24.01
N VAL A 300 0.39 -0.71 22.89
CA VAL A 300 -0.19 0.57 22.47
C VAL A 300 -1.71 0.51 22.65
N GLU A 301 -2.24 1.44 23.43
CA GLU A 301 -3.68 1.64 23.58
C GLU A 301 -4.12 2.82 22.72
N ILE A 302 -5.10 2.60 21.86
CA ILE A 302 -5.70 3.61 21.00
C ILE A 302 -6.91 4.17 21.76
N ASP A 303 -6.81 5.43 22.16
CA ASP A 303 -7.88 6.19 22.80
C ASP A 303 -8.37 7.27 21.84
N THR A 304 -9.57 7.11 21.29
CA THR A 304 -10.12 8.08 20.35
C THR A 304 -10.72 9.31 21.05
N GLU A 305 -10.88 9.31 22.37
CA GLU A 305 -11.46 10.47 23.08
C GLU A 305 -10.40 11.47 23.56
N ASP A 306 -9.21 11.00 23.90
CA ASP A 306 -8.13 11.84 24.43
C ASP A 306 -7.68 12.93 23.42
N GLU A 307 -7.42 14.14 23.90
CA GLU A 307 -7.06 15.30 23.06
C GLU A 307 -5.55 15.54 23.11
N PRO A 308 -4.78 15.14 22.07
CA PRO A 308 -3.32 15.16 22.13
C PRO A 308 -2.73 16.56 21.99
N SER A 309 -1.58 16.79 22.63
CA SER A 309 -0.76 17.99 22.37
C SER A 309 0.11 17.81 21.11
N GLY A 310 0.28 18.90 20.36
CA GLY A 310 1.19 19.00 19.22
C GLY A 310 2.67 19.18 19.57
N ASP A 311 3.02 19.19 20.86
CA ASP A 311 4.42 19.34 21.32
C ASP A 311 5.24 18.06 21.12
N ASN A 312 4.58 16.91 20.99
CA ASN A 312 5.20 15.60 20.83
C ASN A 312 5.15 15.12 19.38
N GLU A 313 6.16 14.37 18.93
CA GLU A 313 6.11 13.72 17.62
C GLU A 313 5.03 12.64 17.58
N ARG A 314 4.12 12.76 16.60
CA ARG A 314 3.04 11.81 16.31
C ARG A 314 3.59 10.41 16.05
N VAL A 315 3.08 9.43 16.79
CA VAL A 315 3.51 8.02 16.73
C VAL A 315 2.81 7.30 15.57
N ARG A 316 3.51 6.38 14.90
CA ARG A 316 2.88 5.47 13.94
C ARG A 316 2.33 4.25 14.66
N ILE A 317 1.05 3.95 14.44
CA ILE A 317 0.37 2.75 14.90
C ILE A 317 0.45 1.75 13.74
N GLU A 318 1.46 0.88 13.78
CA GLU A 318 1.75 -0.09 12.70
C GLU A 318 0.67 -1.19 12.62
N LEU A 319 -0.11 -1.19 11.54
CA LEU A 319 -1.20 -2.14 11.29
C LEU A 319 -0.89 -3.06 10.10
N PRO A 320 -1.66 -4.15 9.93
CA PRO A 320 -1.58 -4.95 8.70
C PRO A 320 -1.76 -4.07 7.45
N SER A 321 -0.95 -4.34 6.43
CA SER A 321 -1.01 -3.63 5.15
C SER A 321 -2.38 -3.83 4.48
N GLU A 322 -2.92 -2.76 3.91
CA GLU A 322 -4.13 -2.77 3.08
C GLU A 322 -3.84 -3.21 1.63
N SER A 323 -2.62 -3.64 1.30
CA SER A 323 -2.26 -4.24 0.00
C SER A 323 -2.77 -3.47 -1.23
N LEU A 324 -2.20 -2.28 -1.42
CA LEU A 324 -2.42 -1.40 -2.56
C LEU A 324 -1.24 -1.56 -3.55
N SER A 325 -1.50 -1.98 -4.80
CA SER A 325 -0.47 -2.02 -5.86
C SER A 325 -0.86 -1.21 -7.10
N PHE A 326 0.15 -0.74 -7.81
CA PHE A 326 0.02 0.13 -8.98
C PHE A 326 0.46 -0.63 -10.23
N ASP A 327 -0.17 -0.33 -11.36
CA ASP A 327 0.10 -0.95 -12.67
C ASP A 327 1.55 -0.79 -13.16
N ARG A 328 2.27 0.17 -12.58
CA ARG A 328 3.67 0.47 -12.84
C ARG A 328 4.36 1.05 -11.63
N GLU A 329 5.69 1.12 -11.71
CA GLU A 329 6.48 1.79 -10.69
C GLU A 329 6.24 3.30 -10.65
N ILE A 330 5.90 3.80 -9.46
CA ILE A 330 5.83 5.23 -9.16
C ILE A 330 7.21 5.72 -8.68
N LYS A 331 7.83 6.62 -9.46
CA LYS A 331 9.16 7.15 -9.17
C LYS A 331 9.07 8.26 -8.12
N THR A 332 9.56 7.99 -6.90
CA THR A 332 9.57 8.99 -5.81
C THR A 332 10.97 9.24 -5.26
N LYS A 333 11.25 10.48 -4.85
CA LYS A 333 12.48 10.89 -4.18
C LYS A 333 12.16 11.76 -2.97
N VAL A 334 13.16 11.91 -2.10
CA VAL A 334 13.08 12.79 -0.94
C VAL A 334 14.23 13.80 -1.01
N ASN A 335 13.90 15.09 -0.95
CA ASN A 335 14.87 16.17 -0.86
C ASN A 335 15.12 16.54 0.61
N TYR A 336 16.34 16.32 1.07
CA TYR A 336 16.74 16.54 2.46
C TYR A 336 17.25 17.97 2.68
N LYS A 337 16.75 18.65 3.71
CA LYS A 337 17.26 19.96 4.15
C LYS A 337 18.38 19.78 5.17
N GLY A 338 19.60 19.59 4.67
CA GLY A 338 20.82 19.50 5.48
C GLY A 338 21.04 18.13 6.13
N GLN A 339 22.14 18.02 6.88
CA GLN A 339 22.59 16.78 7.52
C GLN A 339 22.17 16.70 8.99
N LYS A 340 21.85 15.49 9.48
CA LYS A 340 21.65 15.19 10.90
C LYS A 340 22.87 14.40 11.39
N GLY A 341 23.69 15.03 12.22
CA GLY A 341 24.72 14.33 12.99
C GLY A 341 24.09 13.35 13.99
N TYR A 342 24.74 12.22 14.23
CA TYR A 342 24.40 11.35 15.35
C TYR A 342 24.69 12.09 16.66
N PRO A 343 23.74 12.23 17.60
CA PRO A 343 24.08 12.65 18.95
C PRO A 343 24.99 11.57 19.55
N GLY A 344 26.25 11.90 19.80
CA GLY A 344 27.10 11.09 20.67
C GLY A 344 26.42 11.02 22.04
N GLY A 345 26.05 9.81 22.46
CA GLY A 345 25.39 9.59 23.74
C GLY A 345 26.28 10.07 24.89
N LYS A 346 25.94 11.18 25.53
CA LYS A 346 26.27 11.38 26.94
C LYS A 346 25.21 10.64 27.73
N GLY A 347 25.63 9.54 28.35
CA GLY A 347 24.83 8.80 29.31
C GLY A 347 24.41 9.72 30.45
N GLY A 348 23.13 10.06 30.48
CA GLY A 348 22.40 10.34 31.70
C GLY A 348 21.31 9.29 31.78
N GLY A 349 21.36 8.42 32.79
CA GLY A 349 20.23 7.56 33.16
C GLY A 349 19.00 8.44 33.37
N GLU A 350 17.79 8.01 33.05
CA GLU A 350 17.20 6.74 33.45
C GLU A 350 16.56 6.02 32.26
N SER A 351 17.02 4.79 31.98
CA SER A 351 16.26 3.85 31.16
C SER A 351 15.61 2.84 32.08
N LEU A 352 14.40 3.15 32.52
CA LEU A 352 13.46 2.12 32.97
C LEU A 352 12.71 1.66 31.72
N SER A 353 13.22 0.61 31.09
CA SER A 353 12.44 -0.21 30.17
C SER A 353 11.40 -0.94 31.01
N ASP A 354 10.24 -0.33 31.20
CA ASP A 354 9.18 -0.96 31.96
C ASP A 354 8.51 -2.02 31.05
N ALA A 355 8.79 -3.29 31.35
CA ALA A 355 8.35 -4.45 30.56
C ALA A 355 6.83 -4.67 30.57
N GLY A 356 6.06 -3.73 31.13
CA GLY A 356 4.61 -3.65 31.11
C GLY A 356 4.04 -2.29 30.69
N ALA A 357 4.85 -1.33 30.21
CA ALA A 357 4.36 0.01 29.87
C ALA A 357 3.31 -0.02 28.74
N ILE A 358 2.11 0.46 29.06
CA ILE A 358 1.07 0.79 28.10
C ILE A 358 1.30 2.23 27.65
N GLN A 359 1.48 2.43 26.34
CA GLN A 359 1.48 3.75 25.75
C GLN A 359 0.09 4.03 25.16
N THR A 360 -0.67 4.92 25.81
CA THR A 360 -1.92 5.44 25.25
C THR A 360 -1.61 6.50 24.20
N VAL A 361 -2.23 6.38 23.03
CA VAL A 361 -2.12 7.32 21.91
C VAL A 361 -3.50 7.70 21.40
N SER A 362 -3.64 8.97 21.03
CA SER A 362 -4.87 9.48 20.41
C SER A 362 -4.72 9.66 18.91
N THR A 363 -5.73 9.25 18.15
CA THR A 363 -5.77 9.45 16.69
C THR A 363 -6.32 10.81 16.28
N LYS A 364 -6.79 11.63 17.24
CA LYS A 364 -7.30 12.98 17.00
C LYS A 364 -6.21 13.92 16.47
N ASP A 365 -6.65 15.06 15.95
CA ASP A 365 -5.74 16.16 15.62
C ASP A 365 -5.20 16.83 16.88
N ASP A 366 -4.05 17.49 16.74
CA ASP A 366 -3.37 18.13 17.86
C ASP A 366 -4.14 19.38 18.30
N VAL A 367 -4.28 19.59 19.61
CA VAL A 367 -4.87 20.81 20.19
C VAL A 367 -3.89 21.53 21.11
N ILE A 368 -4.03 22.86 21.22
CA ILE A 368 -3.05 23.74 21.90
C ILE A 368 -2.88 23.37 23.38
N ASP A 369 -3.97 23.07 24.09
CA ASP A 369 -3.97 22.71 25.51
C ASP A 369 -4.10 21.19 25.74
N GLY A 370 -3.81 20.40 24.70
CA GLY A 370 -3.94 18.95 24.72
C GLY A 370 -2.99 18.28 25.71
N ARG A 371 -3.33 17.06 26.10
CA ARG A 371 -2.49 16.20 26.94
C ARG A 371 -2.34 14.84 26.26
N GLY A 372 -1.27 14.13 26.57
CA GLY A 372 -1.02 12.83 25.95
C GLY A 372 -0.37 12.95 24.57
N ARG A 373 -0.32 11.82 23.86
CA ARG A 373 0.51 11.66 22.67
C ARG A 373 -0.33 11.36 21.44
N ALA A 374 -0.12 12.13 20.39
CA ALA A 374 -0.75 11.88 19.10
C ALA A 374 -0.21 10.58 18.46
N GLY A 375 -1.10 9.84 17.82
CA GLY A 375 -0.84 8.64 17.03
C GLY A 375 -1.54 8.71 15.68
N ASP A 376 -1.08 7.93 14.71
CA ASP A 376 -1.77 7.78 13.43
C ASP A 376 -1.60 6.36 12.87
N PHE A 377 -2.60 5.90 12.15
CA PHE A 377 -2.63 4.58 11.54
C PHE A 377 -1.63 4.48 10.39
N ASP A 378 -0.85 3.40 10.41
CA ASP A 378 0.11 3.04 9.38
C ASP A 378 -0.32 1.72 8.72
N GLN A 379 -0.93 1.82 7.54
CA GLN A 379 -1.61 0.71 6.84
C GLN A 379 -1.09 0.47 5.43
N LEU A 380 -0.03 1.16 4.99
CA LEU A 380 0.54 0.95 3.66
C LEU A 380 1.92 0.28 3.75
N GLY A 381 1.99 -0.95 3.26
CA GLY A 381 3.24 -1.62 2.93
C GLY A 381 3.62 -1.41 1.45
N LEU A 382 4.87 -1.72 1.11
CA LEU A 382 5.23 -1.90 -0.29
C LEU A 382 4.50 -3.15 -0.82
N GLY A 383 3.65 -2.98 -1.83
CA GLY A 383 2.87 -4.06 -2.46
C GLY A 383 3.79 -5.04 -3.18
N TYR A 384 4.31 -6.02 -2.46
CA TYR A 384 5.23 -7.03 -2.98
C TYR A 384 4.53 -8.31 -3.45
N GLU A 385 3.24 -8.47 -3.16
CA GLU A 385 2.51 -9.70 -3.47
C GLU A 385 1.71 -9.52 -4.77
N GLY A 386 2.12 -10.22 -5.82
CA GLY A 386 1.27 -10.56 -6.97
C GLY A 386 1.44 -9.76 -8.26
N ASP A 387 2.11 -8.60 -8.25
CA ASP A 387 2.17 -7.74 -9.45
C ASP A 387 3.45 -7.98 -10.27
N THR A 388 3.42 -8.99 -11.14
CA THR A 388 4.57 -9.36 -11.99
C THR A 388 4.94 -8.30 -13.03
N ASN A 389 4.08 -7.29 -13.26
CA ASN A 389 4.26 -6.35 -14.37
C ASN A 389 4.69 -4.94 -13.93
N ARG A 390 4.57 -4.60 -12.65
CA ARG A 390 4.97 -3.29 -12.09
C ARG A 390 6.36 -2.80 -12.53
N TYR A 391 7.32 -3.71 -12.64
CA TYR A 391 8.72 -3.41 -12.96
C TYR A 391 9.12 -3.76 -14.41
N ALA A 392 8.15 -4.13 -15.26
CA ALA A 392 8.41 -4.59 -16.63
C ALA A 392 9.17 -3.56 -17.48
N GLU A 393 8.91 -2.26 -17.30
CA GLU A 393 9.59 -1.18 -18.01
C GLU A 393 11.12 -1.19 -17.81
N ARG A 394 11.64 -1.81 -16.76
CA ARG A 394 13.08 -1.91 -16.47
C ARG A 394 13.78 -3.01 -17.28
N PHE A 395 13.03 -3.92 -17.88
CA PHE A 395 13.54 -5.09 -18.61
C PHE A 395 13.03 -5.15 -20.05
N THR A 396 12.59 -4.04 -20.64
CA THR A 396 11.95 -3.97 -21.97
C THR A 396 12.72 -4.76 -23.04
N ALA A 397 14.02 -4.53 -23.18
CA ALA A 397 14.85 -5.22 -24.15
C ALA A 397 14.85 -6.75 -23.97
N LEU A 398 14.96 -7.23 -22.73
CA LEU A 398 14.94 -8.66 -22.43
C LEU A 398 13.54 -9.25 -22.62
N ILE A 399 12.50 -8.52 -22.22
CA ILE A 399 11.09 -8.91 -22.42
C ILE A 399 10.79 -9.07 -23.91
N ASP A 400 11.26 -8.17 -24.76
CA ASP A 400 11.07 -8.28 -26.21
C ASP A 400 11.82 -9.49 -26.79
N VAL A 401 13.04 -9.78 -26.32
CA VAL A 401 13.75 -11.01 -26.67
C VAL A 401 12.99 -12.26 -26.20
N ILE A 402 12.45 -12.26 -24.98
CA ILE A 402 11.62 -13.36 -24.44
C ILE A 402 10.38 -13.60 -25.30
N LYS A 403 9.69 -12.54 -25.73
CA LYS A 403 8.54 -12.62 -26.64
C LYS A 403 8.92 -13.21 -28.00
N GLU A 404 10.11 -12.93 -28.51
CA GLU A 404 10.58 -13.55 -29.76
C GLU A 404 11.00 -15.01 -29.55
N LEU A 405 11.56 -15.36 -28.39
CA LEU A 405 11.89 -16.75 -28.03
C LEU A 405 10.63 -17.61 -27.86
N SER A 406 9.55 -17.06 -27.32
CA SER A 406 8.29 -17.79 -27.12
C SER A 406 7.57 -18.18 -28.41
N LYS A 407 8.01 -17.65 -29.57
CA LYS A 407 7.53 -18.05 -30.89
C LYS A 407 8.21 -19.32 -31.44
N ASP A 408 9.32 -19.76 -30.84
CA ASP A 408 10.01 -20.98 -31.26
C ASP A 408 9.20 -22.21 -30.82
N GLN A 409 8.79 -23.06 -31.77
CA GLN A 409 7.95 -24.23 -31.53
C GLN A 409 8.58 -25.27 -30.60
N ARG A 410 9.90 -25.19 -30.34
CA ARG A 410 10.61 -26.09 -29.42
C ARG A 410 10.51 -25.65 -27.96
N LEU A 411 9.95 -24.47 -27.71
CA LEU A 411 9.82 -23.86 -26.40
C LEU A 411 8.36 -23.50 -26.10
N GLU A 412 7.84 -24.00 -25.00
CA GLU A 412 6.59 -23.56 -24.39
C GLU A 412 6.90 -22.50 -23.34
N TYR A 413 6.41 -21.27 -23.54
CA TYR A 413 6.56 -20.20 -22.57
C TYR A 413 5.57 -20.37 -21.42
N LEU A 414 6.07 -20.47 -20.19
CA LEU A 414 5.28 -20.74 -18.99
C LEU A 414 5.00 -19.49 -18.14
N GLY A 415 5.59 -18.35 -18.48
CA GLY A 415 5.39 -17.08 -17.77
C GLY A 415 6.69 -16.39 -17.37
N THR A 416 6.56 -15.15 -16.93
CA THR A 416 7.65 -14.31 -16.43
C THR A 416 7.25 -13.70 -15.12
N LYS A 417 8.24 -13.59 -14.23
CA LYS A 417 8.13 -13.00 -12.91
C LYS A 417 9.17 -11.90 -12.78
N ILE A 418 8.77 -10.72 -12.31
CA ILE A 418 9.69 -9.59 -12.05
C ILE A 418 9.47 -9.11 -10.63
N GLU A 419 10.50 -9.18 -9.80
CA GLU A 419 10.40 -8.88 -8.37
C GLU A 419 11.62 -8.13 -7.83
N PRO A 420 11.47 -7.37 -6.72
CA PRO A 420 12.59 -6.84 -5.96
C PRO A 420 13.54 -7.94 -5.48
N LEU A 421 14.83 -7.63 -5.45
CA LEU A 421 15.84 -8.49 -4.84
C LEU A 421 15.65 -8.57 -3.31
N PRO A 422 16.01 -9.70 -2.68
CA PRO A 422 15.84 -9.88 -1.24
C PRO A 422 16.68 -8.89 -0.44
N VAL A 423 16.12 -8.41 0.68
CA VAL A 423 16.81 -7.47 1.58
C VAL A 423 17.88 -8.23 2.38
N VAL A 424 19.14 -7.86 2.18
CA VAL A 424 20.28 -8.46 2.90
C VAL A 424 20.83 -7.48 3.93
N LYS A 425 20.80 -7.88 5.21
CA LYS A 425 21.33 -7.07 6.32
C LYS A 425 22.79 -6.66 6.04
N ARG A 426 23.11 -5.37 6.26
CA ARG A 426 24.43 -4.74 6.00
C ARG A 426 24.87 -4.74 4.53
N CYS A 427 24.00 -5.03 3.57
CA CYS A 427 24.28 -4.92 2.14
C CYS A 427 23.26 -3.97 1.50
N SER A 428 23.71 -3.02 0.67
CA SER A 428 22.83 -2.06 -0.02
C SER A 428 22.56 -2.41 -1.48
N TYR A 429 23.18 -3.45 -2.05
CA TYR A 429 23.04 -3.80 -3.47
C TYR A 429 21.64 -4.30 -3.88
N HIS A 430 20.77 -4.61 -2.91
CA HIS A 430 19.34 -4.82 -3.15
C HIS A 430 18.60 -3.52 -3.54
N LYS A 431 19.32 -2.39 -3.56
CA LYS A 431 18.86 -1.09 -4.03
C LYS A 431 19.68 -0.58 -5.22
N MET A 432 19.05 0.30 -5.97
CA MET A 432 19.65 1.11 -7.02
C MET A 432 20.36 2.34 -6.42
N ASN A 433 21.18 3.03 -7.21
CA ASN A 433 21.85 4.28 -6.81
C ASN A 433 20.89 5.39 -6.34
N ASP A 434 19.64 5.37 -6.79
CA ASP A 434 18.58 6.29 -6.38
C ASP A 434 17.72 5.76 -5.21
N GLU A 435 18.21 4.74 -4.50
CA GLU A 435 17.56 4.06 -3.35
C GLU A 435 16.30 3.25 -3.70
N ARG A 436 15.87 3.19 -4.96
CA ARG A 436 14.78 2.30 -5.39
C ARG A 436 15.17 0.82 -5.24
N PRO A 437 14.22 -0.10 -5.07
CA PRO A 437 14.54 -1.53 -5.07
C PRO A 437 15.18 -1.93 -6.41
N ARG A 438 16.27 -2.70 -6.35
CA ARG A 438 16.83 -3.38 -7.51
C ARG A 438 16.02 -4.65 -7.74
N CYS A 439 15.60 -4.90 -8.97
CA CYS A 439 14.73 -6.03 -9.29
C CYS A 439 15.49 -7.13 -10.05
N TYR A 440 14.92 -8.32 -10.09
CA TYR A 440 15.31 -9.41 -10.98
C TYR A 440 14.13 -9.81 -11.86
N LEU A 441 14.42 -10.30 -13.07
CA LEU A 441 13.47 -10.92 -13.97
C LEU A 441 13.76 -12.42 -14.05
N LEU A 442 12.73 -13.25 -13.94
CA LEU A 442 12.78 -14.70 -14.10
C LEU A 442 11.73 -15.15 -15.12
N ALA A 443 12.14 -15.54 -16.33
CA ALA A 443 11.26 -16.11 -17.34
C ALA A 443 11.38 -17.63 -17.39
N LYS A 444 10.28 -18.34 -17.55
CA LYS A 444 10.21 -19.81 -17.49
C LYS A 444 9.80 -20.39 -18.84
N PHE A 445 10.55 -21.38 -19.30
CA PHE A 445 10.28 -22.12 -20.53
C PHE A 445 10.31 -23.62 -20.28
N ARG A 446 9.41 -24.36 -20.93
CA ARG A 446 9.45 -25.82 -21.02
C ARG A 446 9.87 -26.21 -22.44
N ARG A 447 10.78 -27.15 -22.54
CA ARG A 447 11.26 -27.70 -23.82
C ARG A 447 10.37 -28.86 -24.25
N THR A 448 10.49 -29.26 -25.52
CA THR A 448 9.77 -30.42 -26.08
C THR A 448 10.12 -31.76 -25.41
N ASP A 449 11.30 -31.88 -24.81
CA ASP A 449 11.69 -33.03 -23.99
C ASP A 449 11.15 -32.98 -22.54
N GLY A 450 10.37 -31.96 -22.21
CA GLY A 450 9.78 -31.74 -20.90
C GLY A 450 10.70 -31.01 -19.91
N GLU A 451 11.98 -30.80 -20.22
CA GLU A 451 12.87 -30.06 -19.33
C GLU A 451 12.45 -28.59 -19.20
N VAL A 452 12.50 -28.08 -17.96
CA VAL A 452 12.20 -26.67 -17.68
C VAL A 452 13.50 -25.90 -17.49
N ARG A 453 13.61 -24.75 -18.17
CA ARG A 453 14.72 -23.79 -18.06
C ARG A 453 14.20 -22.41 -17.72
N TYR A 454 15.05 -21.63 -17.08
CA TYR A 454 14.74 -20.26 -16.69
C TYR A 454 15.76 -19.29 -17.25
N ILE A 455 15.31 -18.09 -17.62
CA ILE A 455 16.15 -16.94 -17.90
C ILE A 455 16.10 -16.04 -16.66
N LEU A 456 17.23 -15.79 -16.02
CA LEU A 456 17.37 -14.90 -14.86
C LEU A 456 18.23 -13.69 -15.25
N ASP A 457 17.74 -12.49 -14.97
CA ASP A 457 18.52 -11.25 -15.11
C ASP A 457 18.30 -10.31 -13.91
N ILE A 458 19.26 -9.43 -13.64
CA ILE A 458 19.17 -8.42 -12.57
C ILE A 458 19.19 -7.03 -13.20
N ASP A 459 18.32 -6.16 -12.73
CA ASP A 459 18.30 -4.75 -13.11
C ASP A 459 19.61 -4.08 -12.69
N THR A 460 20.43 -3.72 -13.68
CA THR A 460 21.67 -2.96 -13.49
C THR A 460 21.66 -1.65 -14.27
N SER A 461 20.47 -1.11 -14.52
CA SER A 461 20.27 0.14 -15.28
C SER A 461 20.89 1.38 -14.62
N ASP A 462 21.20 1.32 -13.32
CA ASP A 462 21.95 2.36 -12.61
C ASP A 462 23.48 2.29 -12.80
N GLY A 463 23.97 1.34 -13.60
CA GLY A 463 25.39 1.18 -13.89
C GLY A 463 26.21 0.64 -12.72
N ALA A 464 25.59 0.13 -11.65
CA ALA A 464 26.31 -0.34 -10.46
C ALA A 464 27.32 -1.45 -10.79
N ARG A 465 26.95 -2.37 -11.69
CA ARG A 465 27.81 -3.43 -12.21
C ARG A 465 27.20 -4.10 -13.44
N ALA A 466 28.01 -4.44 -14.43
CA ALA A 466 27.55 -5.33 -15.50
C ALA A 466 27.50 -6.78 -15.00
N VAL A 467 26.36 -7.43 -15.16
CA VAL A 467 26.13 -8.86 -14.87
C VAL A 467 25.57 -9.52 -16.12
N SER A 468 25.94 -10.78 -16.39
CA SER A 468 25.38 -11.53 -17.52
C SER A 468 23.95 -11.98 -17.21
N THR A 469 23.15 -12.23 -18.23
CA THR A 469 21.92 -13.02 -18.08
C THR A 469 22.28 -14.48 -17.79
N LEU A 470 21.56 -15.15 -16.89
CA LEU A 470 21.75 -16.57 -16.60
C LEU A 470 20.64 -17.41 -17.21
N ILE A 471 21.02 -18.55 -17.77
CA ILE A 471 20.12 -19.68 -18.00
C ILE A 471 20.26 -20.63 -16.81
N LEU A 472 19.16 -20.91 -16.12
CA LEU A 472 19.11 -21.85 -14.99
C LEU A 472 18.35 -23.10 -15.41
N HIS A 473 18.80 -24.26 -14.93
CA HIS A 473 18.05 -25.51 -15.08
C HIS A 473 17.09 -25.69 -13.90
N SER A 474 15.89 -26.18 -14.19
CA SER A 474 15.00 -26.62 -13.13
C SER A 474 15.62 -27.79 -12.34
N CYS A 475 15.34 -27.82 -11.05
CA CYS A 475 15.75 -28.86 -10.12
C CYS A 475 14.73 -28.91 -8.95
N PRO A 476 14.75 -29.97 -8.13
CA PRO A 476 14.04 -29.95 -6.85
C PRO A 476 14.46 -28.73 -6.02
N ASP A 477 13.51 -28.14 -5.30
CA ASP A 477 13.74 -26.98 -4.41
C ASP A 477 14.26 -25.72 -5.13
N PHE A 478 13.98 -25.59 -6.44
CA PHE A 478 14.46 -24.49 -7.27
C PHE A 478 14.23 -23.11 -6.64
N ASP A 479 13.05 -22.85 -6.08
CA ASP A 479 12.69 -21.54 -5.54
C ASP A 479 13.54 -21.18 -4.30
N GLU A 480 13.78 -22.13 -3.39
CA GLU A 480 14.65 -21.94 -2.23
C GLU A 480 16.11 -21.70 -2.66
N LEU A 481 16.58 -22.47 -3.66
CA LEU A 481 17.94 -22.34 -4.20
C LEU A 481 18.13 -21.04 -4.96
N LEU A 482 17.10 -20.55 -5.66
CA LEU A 482 17.08 -19.26 -6.32
C LEU A 482 17.20 -18.14 -5.30
N GLU A 483 16.39 -18.16 -4.24
CA GLU A 483 16.45 -17.14 -3.18
C GLU A 483 17.85 -17.07 -2.54
N LYS A 484 18.42 -18.23 -2.18
CA LYS A 484 19.80 -18.32 -1.68
C LYS A 484 20.81 -17.74 -2.67
N THR A 485 20.65 -18.04 -3.96
CA THR A 485 21.51 -17.52 -5.04
C THR A 485 21.44 -15.99 -5.15
N LEU A 486 20.25 -15.40 -5.05
CA LEU A 486 20.06 -13.95 -5.09
C LEU A 486 20.72 -13.29 -3.87
N VAL A 487 20.52 -13.84 -2.66
CA VAL A 487 21.16 -13.35 -1.42
C VAL A 487 22.70 -13.40 -1.51
N LEU A 488 23.25 -14.51 -2.02
CA LEU A 488 24.71 -14.65 -2.18
C LEU A 488 25.27 -13.70 -3.23
N THR A 489 24.56 -13.53 -4.35
CA THR A 489 24.92 -12.58 -5.42
C THR A 489 25.00 -11.15 -4.88
N LEU A 490 24.05 -10.75 -4.04
CA LEU A 490 24.06 -9.46 -3.34
C LEU A 490 25.24 -9.32 -2.38
N ARG A 491 25.55 -10.35 -1.58
CA ARG A 491 26.70 -10.35 -0.66
C ARG A 491 28.05 -10.28 -1.39
N LYS A 492 28.09 -10.69 -2.65
CA LYS A 492 29.27 -10.60 -3.53
C LYS A 492 29.23 -9.36 -4.44
N SER A 493 28.51 -8.32 -4.04
CA SER A 493 28.47 -7.03 -4.74
C SER A 493 28.02 -7.16 -6.20
N LEU A 494 26.87 -7.80 -6.39
CA LEU A 494 26.25 -8.08 -7.70
C LEU A 494 27.14 -8.94 -8.60
N ARG A 495 27.84 -9.93 -8.05
CA ARG A 495 28.51 -10.97 -8.84
C ARG A 495 27.75 -12.27 -8.66
N TRP A 496 27.42 -12.93 -9.76
CA TRP A 496 26.73 -14.23 -9.70
C TRP A 496 27.47 -15.17 -8.77
N HIS A 497 26.80 -15.54 -7.68
CA HIS A 497 27.29 -16.51 -6.72
C HIS A 497 26.21 -17.55 -6.50
N VAL A 498 26.17 -18.48 -7.45
CA VAL A 498 25.12 -19.48 -7.55
C VAL A 498 25.44 -20.67 -6.65
N VAL A 499 24.40 -21.19 -5.99
CA VAL A 499 24.52 -22.42 -5.19
C VAL A 499 24.97 -23.57 -6.10
N LYS A 500 26.01 -24.32 -5.72
CA LYS A 500 26.67 -25.32 -6.59
C LYS A 500 25.74 -26.34 -7.25
N VAL A 501 24.59 -26.63 -6.64
CA VAL A 501 23.61 -27.60 -7.14
C VAL A 501 22.84 -27.07 -8.35
N LEU A 502 22.67 -25.76 -8.48
CA LEU A 502 22.01 -25.12 -9.62
C LEU A 502 22.94 -25.15 -10.83
N ARG A 503 22.54 -25.88 -11.88
CA ARG A 503 23.21 -25.83 -13.18
C ARG A 503 22.88 -24.51 -13.88
N ILE A 504 23.94 -23.82 -14.32
CA ILE A 504 23.82 -22.50 -14.93
C ILE A 504 24.63 -22.37 -16.21
N THR A 505 24.20 -21.46 -17.06
CA THR A 505 25.00 -20.95 -18.17
C THR A 505 24.86 -19.43 -18.25
N ALA A 506 25.99 -18.72 -18.34
CA ALA A 506 25.99 -17.26 -18.50
C ALA A 506 25.93 -16.86 -19.97
N VAL A 507 25.11 -15.86 -20.27
CA VAL A 507 24.99 -15.22 -21.58
C VAL A 507 25.25 -13.72 -21.40
N HIS A 508 26.32 -13.23 -22.01
CA HIS A 508 26.68 -11.81 -21.91
C HIS A 508 25.64 -10.91 -22.58
N HIS A 509 25.32 -9.76 -21.96
CA HIS A 509 24.50 -8.76 -22.63
C HIS A 509 25.17 -8.26 -23.92
N PRO A 510 24.39 -7.92 -24.95
CA PRO A 510 24.92 -7.19 -26.09
C PRO A 510 25.44 -5.81 -25.63
N GLU A 511 26.51 -5.32 -26.26
CA GLU A 511 27.04 -3.98 -25.99
C GLU A 511 26.01 -2.91 -26.37
N CYS A 512 25.68 -1.99 -25.47
CA CYS A 512 24.81 -0.85 -25.80
C CYS A 512 25.60 0.24 -26.53
N ASP A 513 24.90 0.94 -27.44
CA ASP A 513 25.43 2.15 -28.07
C ASP A 513 25.43 3.32 -27.06
N GLN A 514 26.05 4.45 -27.39
CA GLN A 514 26.14 5.62 -26.47
C GLN A 514 24.77 6.15 -26.02
N SER A 515 23.69 5.85 -26.77
CA SER A 515 22.30 6.21 -26.44
C SER A 515 21.61 5.23 -25.48
N GLY A 516 22.24 4.11 -25.13
CA GLY A 516 21.64 3.07 -24.28
C GLY A 516 20.57 2.23 -24.95
N VAL A 517 20.33 2.40 -26.25
CA VAL A 517 19.35 1.63 -27.05
C VAL A 517 20.06 0.51 -27.81
N LEU A 518 19.49 -0.69 -27.78
CA LEU A 518 19.98 -1.83 -28.57
C LEU A 518 19.41 -1.80 -29.98
N SER A 519 20.28 -1.95 -30.99
CA SER A 519 19.84 -2.13 -32.37
C SER A 519 19.13 -3.48 -32.56
N ILE A 520 18.26 -3.57 -33.57
CA ILE A 520 17.54 -4.81 -33.93
C ILE A 520 18.53 -5.97 -34.12
N GLN A 521 19.66 -5.72 -34.79
CA GLN A 521 20.70 -6.72 -35.01
C GLN A 521 21.31 -7.25 -33.71
N LYS A 522 21.52 -6.37 -32.72
CA LYS A 522 22.04 -6.75 -31.39
C LYS A 522 21.03 -7.56 -30.58
N LEU A 523 19.74 -7.21 -30.68
CA LEU A 523 18.65 -7.98 -30.07
C LEU A 523 18.55 -9.38 -30.68
N GLU A 524 18.59 -9.51 -32.01
CA GLU A 524 18.58 -10.82 -32.69
C GLU A 524 19.81 -11.67 -32.33
N SER A 525 20.99 -11.05 -32.23
CA SER A 525 22.20 -11.75 -31.76
C SER A 525 22.05 -12.25 -30.32
N TRP A 526 21.45 -11.44 -29.43
CA TRP A 526 21.21 -11.85 -28.05
C TRP A 526 20.19 -12.98 -27.95
N LYS A 527 19.09 -12.88 -28.70
CA LYS A 527 18.08 -13.94 -28.86
C LYS A 527 18.72 -15.25 -29.32
N SER A 528 19.55 -15.23 -30.36
CA SER A 528 20.23 -16.43 -30.86
C SER A 528 21.13 -17.08 -29.80
N ARG A 529 21.90 -16.26 -29.07
CA ARG A 529 22.74 -16.73 -27.96
C ARG A 529 21.93 -17.30 -26.79
N LEU A 530 20.78 -16.71 -26.44
CA LEU A 530 19.89 -17.28 -25.43
C LEU A 530 19.23 -18.57 -25.92
N LEU A 531 18.73 -18.59 -27.15
CA LEU A 531 18.08 -19.75 -27.75
C LEU A 531 19.00 -20.97 -27.77
N SER A 532 20.26 -20.79 -28.20
CA SER A 532 21.29 -21.84 -28.19
C SER A 532 21.72 -22.34 -26.80
N ARG A 533 21.28 -21.68 -25.71
CA ARG A 533 21.51 -22.14 -24.32
C ARG A 533 20.25 -22.67 -23.66
N LEU A 534 19.08 -22.27 -24.15
CA LEU A 534 17.80 -22.84 -23.77
C LEU A 534 17.58 -24.21 -24.42
N LEU A 535 18.14 -24.40 -25.61
CA LEU A 535 18.14 -25.64 -26.37
C LEU A 535 19.47 -26.39 -26.18
N PRO A 536 19.56 -27.70 -26.54
CA PRO A 536 20.75 -28.52 -26.32
C PRO A 536 22.03 -27.96 -26.92
#